data_AF-A0A1F8FQC0-F1
#
_entry.id   AF-A0A1F8FQC0-F1
#
_cell.length_a   1.000
_cell.length_b   1.000
_cell.length_c   1.000
_cell.angle_alpha   90.00
_cell.angle_beta   90.00
_cell.angle_gamma   90.00
#
_symmetry.space_group_name_H-M   'P 1'
#
loop_
_entity.id
_entity.type
_entity.pdbx_description
1 polymer ?
#
loop_
_entity_poly.entity_id
_entity_poly.type
_entity_poly.pdbx_seq_one_letter_code
_entity_poly.pdbx_strand_id
1 'polypeptide(L)'
;MKDNYFYFDDKYRKLQAEKTRMAWQLGLHDGKRARVEERKCKKVDCNNLFKVKYFDPKQFCSQSCSATHNNLKRGPLTEEWREKISLSLTGRPNESAKFRKGNIIVPRLKKICPACNKEFLTARWRNKKYCTVNCSMKDIGSRPTSPKAARAKAGIRPDIDPNLYFFSRWEANFARLMTLLKIKWIFQPKTFQLKKQKYTPDFYLPEHNSFIEIKNFLAEYSLKRDKEFRELYSEEKLILILKEDYLKLQEQFSSHIENWEFS
;
A
#
# COMPACT_ATOMS: atom_id res chain seq x y z
N MET A 1 25.60 -48.41 20.37
CA MET A 1 25.01 -47.85 19.16
C MET A 1 25.49 -46.41 19.07
N LYS A 2 26.36 -46.09 18.10
CA LYS A 2 26.95 -44.74 17.97
C LYS A 2 25.94 -43.86 17.22
N ASP A 3 25.25 -43.00 17.96
CA ASP A 3 24.30 -42.06 17.39
C ASP A 3 25.01 -41.02 16.53
N ASN A 4 24.63 -40.99 15.26
CA ASN A 4 25.28 -40.22 14.22
C ASN A 4 24.71 -38.79 14.22
N TYR A 5 25.22 -37.92 15.10
CA TYR A 5 24.83 -36.51 15.26
C TYR A 5 25.32 -35.59 14.11
N PHE A 6 25.58 -36.14 12.94
CA PHE A 6 26.06 -35.42 11.75
C PHE A 6 25.17 -34.23 11.34
N TYR A 7 23.85 -34.32 11.58
CA TYR A 7 22.89 -33.26 11.25
C TYR A 7 22.95 -32.02 12.17
N PHE A 8 23.67 -32.11 13.29
CA PHE A 8 23.85 -31.00 14.23
C PHE A 8 25.18 -30.27 14.06
N ASP A 9 26.10 -30.79 13.23
CA ASP A 9 27.37 -30.13 12.92
C ASP A 9 27.14 -28.82 12.15
N ASP A 10 27.78 -27.74 12.62
CA ASP A 10 27.62 -26.40 12.07
C ASP A 10 28.15 -26.29 10.63
N LYS A 11 29.23 -27.02 10.31
CA LYS A 11 29.82 -27.02 8.96
C LYS A 11 28.88 -27.72 7.98
N TYR A 12 28.29 -28.85 8.38
CA TYR A 12 27.26 -29.53 7.61
C TYR A 12 26.03 -28.63 7.37
N ARG A 13 25.51 -27.99 8.42
CA ARG A 13 24.34 -27.08 8.32
C ARG A 13 24.60 -25.89 7.40
N LYS A 14 25.77 -25.25 7.51
CA LYS A 14 26.17 -24.13 6.62
C LYS A 14 26.25 -24.58 5.16
N LEU A 15 26.89 -25.74 4.90
CA LEU A 15 26.99 -26.31 3.57
C LEU A 15 25.60 -26.64 2.98
N GLN A 16 24.70 -27.23 3.76
CA GLN A 16 23.33 -27.51 3.32
C GLN A 16 22.55 -26.23 3.04
N ALA A 17 22.72 -25.19 3.85
CA ALA A 17 22.08 -23.90 3.65
C ALA A 17 22.57 -23.21 2.36
N GLU A 18 23.87 -23.26 2.07
CA GLU A 18 24.45 -22.73 0.82
C GLU A 18 23.96 -23.48 -0.41
N LYS A 19 24.02 -24.82 -0.40
CA LYS A 19 23.47 -25.67 -1.47
C LYS A 19 22.01 -25.38 -1.73
N THR A 20 21.22 -25.27 -0.66
CA THR A 20 19.79 -24.94 -0.74
C THR A 20 19.58 -23.55 -1.34
N ARG A 21 20.35 -22.53 -0.91
CA ARG A 21 20.26 -21.16 -1.43
C ARG A 21 20.61 -21.10 -2.92
N MET A 22 21.68 -21.75 -3.34
CA MET A 22 22.07 -21.84 -4.75
C MET A 22 20.98 -22.55 -5.57
N ALA A 23 20.43 -23.65 -5.08
CA ALA A 23 19.35 -24.35 -5.76
C ALA A 23 18.08 -23.51 -5.93
N TRP A 24 17.75 -22.67 -4.93
CA TRP A 24 16.67 -21.69 -5.03
C TRP A 24 16.96 -20.58 -6.04
N GLN A 25 18.20 -20.07 -6.10
CA GLN A 25 18.61 -19.04 -7.07
C GLN A 25 18.60 -19.55 -8.51
N LEU A 26 18.99 -20.82 -8.71
CA LEU A 26 19.00 -21.49 -10.01
C LEU A 26 17.60 -21.98 -10.46
N GLY A 27 16.56 -21.79 -9.65
CA GLY A 27 15.20 -22.21 -9.99
C GLY A 27 14.98 -23.73 -10.00
N LEU A 28 15.91 -24.53 -9.46
CA LEU A 28 15.84 -26.01 -9.47
C LEU A 28 14.60 -26.58 -8.76
N HIS A 29 13.91 -25.78 -7.95
CA HIS A 29 12.70 -26.15 -7.23
C HIS A 29 11.41 -25.52 -7.80
N ASP A 30 11.51 -24.73 -8.88
CA ASP A 30 10.37 -24.01 -9.42
C ASP A 30 9.32 -24.95 -10.03
N GLY A 31 9.75 -26.07 -10.63
CA GLY A 31 8.85 -27.14 -11.08
C GLY A 31 8.01 -27.74 -9.94
N LYS A 32 8.54 -27.80 -8.71
CA LYS A 32 7.77 -28.22 -7.52
C LYS A 32 6.84 -27.12 -7.03
N ARG A 33 7.22 -25.84 -7.13
CA ARG A 33 6.37 -24.70 -6.71
C ARG A 33 5.19 -24.44 -7.66
N ALA A 34 5.37 -24.72 -8.94
CA ALA A 34 4.38 -24.48 -9.99
C ALA A 34 3.43 -25.66 -10.23
N ARG A 35 3.72 -26.85 -9.68
CA ARG A 35 2.84 -28.02 -9.83
C ARG A 35 1.54 -27.80 -9.08
N VAL A 36 0.50 -27.53 -9.85
CA VAL A 36 -0.88 -27.38 -9.41
C VAL A 36 -1.66 -28.61 -9.84
N GLU A 37 -2.51 -29.11 -8.97
CA GLU A 37 -3.45 -30.18 -9.26
C GLU A 37 -4.88 -29.67 -9.06
N GLU A 38 -5.80 -30.32 -9.77
CA GLU A 38 -7.22 -30.04 -9.65
C GLU A 38 -7.86 -31.04 -8.68
N ARG A 39 -8.56 -30.53 -7.69
CA ARG A 39 -9.26 -31.34 -6.68
C ARG A 39 -10.75 -31.04 -6.69
N LYS A 40 -11.55 -32.08 -6.41
CA LYS A 40 -12.99 -31.92 -6.15
C LYS A 40 -13.23 -31.52 -4.70
N CYS A 41 -14.13 -30.56 -4.47
CA CYS A 41 -14.53 -30.16 -3.13
C CYS A 41 -15.11 -31.35 -2.36
N LYS A 42 -14.68 -31.55 -1.11
CA LYS A 42 -15.16 -32.64 -0.24
C LYS A 42 -16.56 -32.42 0.34
N LYS A 43 -17.14 -31.22 0.20
CA LYS A 43 -18.50 -30.94 0.69
C LYS A 43 -19.51 -31.68 -0.21
N VAL A 44 -20.42 -32.45 0.40
CA VAL A 44 -21.43 -33.29 -0.27
C VAL A 44 -22.23 -32.52 -1.32
N ASP A 45 -22.71 -31.32 -0.99
CA ASP A 45 -23.52 -30.49 -1.90
C ASP A 45 -22.67 -29.53 -2.76
N CYS A 46 -21.38 -29.80 -2.94
CA CYS A 46 -20.48 -28.95 -3.72
C CYS A 46 -19.73 -29.78 -4.76
N ASN A 47 -20.08 -29.59 -6.03
CA ASN A 47 -19.39 -30.23 -7.16
C ASN A 47 -18.27 -29.39 -7.77
N ASN A 48 -17.83 -28.32 -7.10
CA ASN A 48 -16.76 -27.46 -7.63
C ASN A 48 -15.41 -28.19 -7.66
N LEU A 49 -14.73 -28.06 -8.80
CA LEU A 49 -13.33 -28.35 -8.98
C LEU A 49 -12.51 -27.10 -8.68
N PHE A 50 -11.40 -27.25 -7.98
CA PHE A 50 -10.53 -26.13 -7.62
C PHE A 50 -9.06 -26.51 -7.72
N LYS A 51 -8.25 -25.53 -8.12
CA LYS A 51 -6.81 -25.69 -8.35
C LYS A 51 -6.04 -25.36 -7.08
N VAL A 52 -5.17 -26.28 -6.66
CA VAL A 52 -4.29 -26.10 -5.51
C VAL A 52 -2.90 -26.62 -5.81
N LYS A 53 -1.91 -26.11 -5.09
CA LYS A 53 -0.55 -26.68 -5.18
C LYS A 53 -0.59 -28.12 -4.68
N TYR A 54 0.16 -29.02 -5.31
CA TYR A 54 0.10 -30.46 -4.99
C TYR A 54 0.36 -30.76 -3.49
N PHE A 55 1.19 -29.95 -2.83
CA PHE A 55 1.52 -30.07 -1.41
C PHE A 55 0.55 -29.36 -0.45
N ASP A 56 -0.37 -28.55 -0.96
CA ASP A 56 -1.34 -27.84 -0.12
C ASP A 56 -2.36 -28.86 0.42
N PRO A 57 -2.64 -28.93 1.73
CA PRO A 57 -3.60 -29.89 2.29
C PRO A 57 -5.08 -29.51 2.06
N LYS A 58 -5.37 -28.39 1.39
CA LYS A 58 -6.73 -27.86 1.19
C LYS A 58 -7.67 -28.85 0.48
N GLN A 59 -8.78 -29.18 1.15
CA GLN A 59 -9.79 -30.15 0.69
C GLN A 59 -11.10 -29.50 0.19
N PHE A 60 -11.27 -28.19 0.41
CA PHE A 60 -12.50 -27.46 0.09
C PHE A 60 -12.20 -26.27 -0.82
N CYS A 61 -13.12 -25.96 -1.74
CA CYS A 61 -12.95 -24.85 -2.67
C CYS A 61 -12.91 -23.48 -1.95
N SER A 62 -13.62 -23.34 -0.82
CA SER A 62 -13.72 -22.11 -0.04
C SER A 62 -13.78 -22.36 1.47
N GLN A 63 -13.51 -21.30 2.25
CA GLN A 63 -13.67 -21.31 3.71
C GLN A 63 -15.12 -21.59 4.12
N SER A 64 -16.09 -21.07 3.38
CA SER A 64 -17.51 -21.35 3.60
C SER A 64 -17.82 -22.84 3.45
N CYS A 65 -17.33 -23.50 2.38
CA CYS A 65 -17.54 -24.94 2.19
C CYS A 65 -16.91 -25.78 3.29
N SER A 66 -15.70 -25.41 3.73
CA SER A 66 -15.04 -26.03 4.88
C SER A 66 -15.87 -25.87 6.16
N ALA A 67 -16.32 -24.64 6.46
CA ALA A 67 -17.10 -24.35 7.65
C ALA A 67 -18.42 -25.11 7.66
N THR A 68 -19.19 -25.08 6.57
CA THR A 68 -20.47 -25.79 6.47
C THR A 68 -20.27 -27.29 6.66
N HIS A 69 -19.33 -27.91 5.94
CA HIS A 69 -19.08 -29.35 6.05
C HIS A 69 -18.67 -29.76 7.48
N ASN A 70 -17.75 -29.00 8.10
CA ASN A 70 -17.29 -29.30 9.44
C ASN A 70 -18.34 -29.01 10.52
N ASN A 71 -19.15 -27.97 10.34
CA ASN A 71 -20.22 -27.62 11.29
C ASN A 71 -21.35 -28.65 11.27
N LEU A 72 -21.73 -29.16 10.09
CA LEU A 72 -22.66 -30.28 9.99
C LEU A 72 -22.13 -31.51 10.76
N LYS A 73 -20.85 -31.83 10.60
CA LYS A 73 -20.22 -32.95 11.33
C LYS A 73 -20.15 -32.73 12.85
N ARG A 74 -19.92 -31.49 13.29
CA ARG A 74 -19.83 -31.12 14.71
C ARG A 74 -21.20 -31.08 15.40
N GLY A 75 -22.28 -30.87 14.64
CA GLY A 75 -23.63 -30.73 15.19
C GLY A 75 -23.81 -29.40 15.96
N PRO A 76 -25.02 -29.18 16.52
CA PRO A 76 -25.27 -28.03 17.37
C PRO A 76 -24.47 -28.14 18.67
N LEU A 77 -24.01 -26.99 19.19
CA LEU A 77 -23.40 -26.92 20.52
C LEU A 77 -24.40 -27.42 21.57
N THR A 78 -23.95 -28.26 22.49
CA THR A 78 -24.74 -28.67 23.65
C THR A 78 -24.99 -27.48 24.57
N GLU A 79 -26.01 -27.59 25.41
CA GLU A 79 -26.39 -26.54 26.36
C GLU A 79 -25.25 -26.22 27.33
N GLU A 80 -24.59 -27.23 27.89
CA GLU A 80 -23.39 -27.07 28.74
C GLU A 80 -22.26 -26.30 28.04
N TRP A 81 -22.02 -26.57 26.76
CA TRP A 81 -20.99 -25.84 26.01
C TRP A 81 -21.39 -24.38 25.73
N ARG A 82 -22.68 -24.11 25.51
CA ARG A 82 -23.19 -22.73 25.38
C ARG A 82 -23.06 -21.97 26.69
N GLU A 83 -23.37 -22.61 27.82
CA GLU A 83 -23.19 -22.03 29.15
C GLU A 83 -21.73 -21.73 29.44
N LYS A 84 -20.82 -22.66 29.13
CA LYS A 84 -19.37 -22.45 29.27
C LYS A 84 -18.86 -21.28 28.43
N ILE A 85 -19.33 -21.15 27.19
CA ILE A 85 -19.01 -20.01 26.31
C ILE A 85 -19.57 -18.71 26.91
N SER A 86 -20.84 -18.71 27.33
CA SER A 86 -21.49 -17.57 27.96
C SER A 86 -20.70 -17.08 29.18
N LEU A 87 -20.35 -17.97 30.10
CA LEU A 87 -19.51 -17.69 31.26
C LEU A 87 -18.15 -17.09 30.86
N SER A 88 -17.52 -17.61 29.80
CA SER A 88 -16.23 -17.07 29.33
C SER A 88 -16.34 -15.65 28.75
N LEU A 89 -17.46 -15.33 28.09
CA LEU A 89 -17.71 -14.00 27.49
C LEU A 89 -18.05 -12.94 28.54
N THR A 90 -18.58 -13.34 29.71
CA THR A 90 -18.79 -12.40 30.83
C THR A 90 -17.47 -11.87 31.43
N GLY A 91 -16.34 -12.48 31.05
CA GLY A 91 -15.02 -12.17 31.60
C GLY A 91 -14.86 -12.70 33.03
N ARG A 92 -13.63 -12.76 33.54
CA ARG A 92 -13.43 -13.02 34.98
C ARG A 92 -13.87 -11.78 35.75
N PRO A 93 -14.62 -11.91 36.87
CA PRO A 93 -14.86 -10.80 37.77
C PRO A 93 -13.53 -10.39 38.38
N ASN A 94 -12.85 -9.46 37.71
CA ASN A 94 -11.64 -8.88 38.24
C ASN A 94 -12.08 -7.75 39.16
N GLU A 95 -11.93 -7.92 40.48
CA GLU A 95 -12.23 -6.86 41.45
C GLU A 95 -11.53 -5.56 41.07
N SER A 96 -10.29 -5.65 40.58
CA SER A 96 -9.56 -4.49 40.08
C SER A 96 -10.19 -3.86 38.84
N ALA A 97 -10.95 -4.60 38.02
CA ALA A 97 -11.71 -4.04 36.90
C ALA A 97 -12.93 -3.23 37.36
N LYS A 98 -13.54 -3.54 38.52
CA LYS A 98 -14.61 -2.69 39.11
C LYS A 98 -14.06 -1.30 39.44
N PHE A 99 -12.86 -1.22 40.00
CA PHE A 99 -12.19 0.07 40.31
C PHE A 99 -11.58 0.77 39.08
N ARG A 100 -11.41 0.08 37.96
CA ARG A 100 -10.80 0.65 36.74
C ARG A 100 -11.83 1.02 35.66
N LYS A 101 -13.04 0.46 35.71
CA LYS A 101 -14.10 0.73 34.73
C LYS A 101 -14.63 2.16 34.96
N GLY A 102 -14.48 3.03 33.96
CA GLY A 102 -14.89 4.43 34.02
C GLY A 102 -13.85 5.38 34.64
N ASN A 103 -12.91 4.87 35.44
CA ASN A 103 -11.88 5.67 36.09
C ASN A 103 -10.69 5.95 35.15
N ILE A 104 -10.32 7.23 35.06
CA ILE A 104 -9.14 7.67 34.30
C ILE A 104 -7.90 7.42 35.16
N ILE A 105 -7.28 6.24 35.00
CA ILE A 105 -6.08 5.85 35.76
C ILE A 105 -4.85 6.65 35.33
N VAL A 106 -4.77 6.98 34.04
CA VAL A 106 -3.66 7.77 33.49
C VAL A 106 -4.20 9.15 33.10
N PRO A 107 -3.63 10.24 33.64
CA PRO A 107 -3.98 11.59 33.26
C PRO A 107 -3.90 11.77 31.74
N ARG A 108 -4.94 12.38 31.16
CA ARG A 108 -4.94 12.72 29.73
C ARG A 108 -4.23 14.05 29.53
N LEU A 109 -3.41 14.12 28.49
CA LEU A 109 -2.76 15.35 28.08
C LEU A 109 -3.75 16.21 27.31
N LYS A 110 -3.77 17.51 27.65
CA LYS A 110 -4.48 18.54 26.90
C LYS A 110 -3.65 18.95 25.69
N LYS A 111 -4.26 18.94 24.50
CA LYS A 111 -3.65 19.39 23.25
C LYS A 111 -4.61 20.31 22.49
N ILE A 112 -4.07 21.25 21.75
CA ILE A 112 -4.84 22.14 20.86
C ILE A 112 -4.82 21.52 19.46
N CYS A 113 -5.99 21.37 18.85
CA CYS A 113 -6.12 20.86 17.49
C CYS A 113 -5.68 21.92 16.47
N PRO A 114 -4.67 21.66 15.61
CA PRO A 114 -4.21 22.65 14.64
C PRO A 114 -5.25 23.03 13.56
N ALA A 115 -6.24 22.18 13.31
CA ALA A 115 -7.23 22.39 12.25
C ALA A 115 -8.47 23.20 12.71
N CYS A 116 -8.77 23.24 14.01
CA CYS A 116 -9.97 23.90 14.53
C CYS A 116 -9.77 24.64 15.85
N ASN A 117 -8.53 24.71 16.34
CA ASN A 117 -8.12 25.30 17.61
C ASN A 117 -8.86 24.82 18.87
N LYS A 118 -9.60 23.71 18.76
CA LYS A 118 -10.31 23.12 19.90
C LYS A 118 -9.33 22.35 20.80
N GLU A 119 -9.41 22.58 22.10
CA GLU A 119 -8.73 21.79 23.12
C GLU A 119 -9.33 20.38 23.20
N PHE A 120 -8.47 19.36 23.22
CA PHE A 120 -8.89 17.96 23.36
C PHE A 120 -7.92 17.16 24.22
N LEU A 121 -8.45 16.09 24.82
CA LEU A 121 -7.71 15.17 25.67
C LEU A 121 -7.19 13.98 24.88
N THR A 122 -5.92 13.63 25.08
CA THR A 122 -5.31 12.42 24.51
C THR A 122 -4.51 11.65 25.55
N ALA A 123 -4.39 10.33 25.38
CA ALA A 123 -3.49 9.54 26.20
C ALA A 123 -2.02 9.95 25.94
N ARG A 124 -1.18 9.92 26.97
CA ARG A 124 0.21 10.39 26.90
C ARG A 124 1.06 9.70 25.81
N TRP A 125 0.78 8.42 25.51
CA TRP A 125 1.50 7.64 24.49
C TRP A 125 0.89 7.73 23.08
N ARG A 126 -0.28 8.35 22.94
CA ARG A 126 -0.93 8.52 21.63
C ARG A 126 -0.41 9.80 20.99
N ASN A 127 0.30 9.68 19.86
CA ASN A 127 0.70 10.79 19.00
C ASN A 127 -0.47 11.35 18.16
N LYS A 128 -1.61 11.61 18.82
CA LYS A 128 -2.79 12.19 18.18
C LYS A 128 -2.60 13.72 18.09
N LYS A 129 -2.60 14.24 16.85
CA LYS A 129 -2.44 15.68 16.54
C LYS A 129 -3.78 16.42 16.45
N TYR A 130 -4.84 15.76 16.00
CA TYR A 130 -6.17 16.36 15.76
C TYR A 130 -7.21 15.85 16.75
N CYS A 131 -8.23 16.67 17.05
CA CYS A 131 -9.31 16.26 17.96
C CYS A 131 -10.17 15.14 17.38
N THR A 132 -10.46 15.18 16.07
CA THR A 132 -11.31 14.22 15.34
C THR A 132 -10.66 13.74 14.05
N VAL A 133 -11.14 12.62 13.51
CA VAL A 133 -10.76 12.14 12.17
C VAL A 133 -11.09 13.19 11.11
N ASN A 134 -12.24 13.88 11.22
CA ASN A 134 -12.62 14.94 10.29
C ASN A 134 -11.60 16.10 10.30
N CYS A 135 -11.15 16.55 11.47
CA CYS A 135 -10.09 17.56 11.56
C CYS A 135 -8.76 17.07 10.99
N SER A 136 -8.44 15.79 11.18
CA SER A 136 -7.27 15.17 10.53
C SER A 136 -7.41 15.18 9.01
N MET A 137 -8.60 14.90 8.48
CA MET A 137 -8.87 14.87 7.04
C MET A 137 -8.91 16.28 6.42
N LYS A 138 -9.33 17.31 7.16
CA LYS A 138 -9.25 18.70 6.68
C LYS A 138 -7.81 19.17 6.49
N ASP A 139 -6.90 18.78 7.38
CA ASP A 139 -5.48 19.19 7.31
C ASP A 139 -4.62 18.24 6.45
N ILE A 140 -4.87 16.92 6.53
CA ILE A 140 -4.09 15.89 5.81
C ILE A 140 -4.78 15.43 4.54
N GLY A 141 -6.10 15.34 4.50
CA GLY A 141 -6.86 14.72 3.41
C GLY A 141 -6.80 15.46 2.08
N SER A 142 -6.34 16.72 2.08
CA SER A 142 -5.99 17.48 0.86
C SER A 142 -4.64 17.06 0.28
N ARG A 143 -3.82 16.33 1.04
CA ARG A 143 -2.59 15.71 0.53
C ARG A 143 -2.99 14.41 -0.17
N PRO A 144 -2.58 14.17 -1.42
CA PRO A 144 -3.01 13.00 -2.13
C PRO A 144 -2.47 11.77 -1.43
N THR A 145 -3.40 10.93 -1.00
CA THR A 145 -3.19 9.57 -0.49
C THR A 145 -2.84 8.59 -1.61
N SER A 146 -2.36 9.08 -2.75
CA SER A 146 -1.86 8.22 -3.82
C SER A 146 -0.67 7.42 -3.29
N PRO A 147 -0.61 6.10 -3.49
CA PRO A 147 0.61 5.32 -3.27
C PRO A 147 1.84 5.92 -3.99
N LYS A 148 1.61 6.71 -5.07
CA LYS A 148 2.61 7.50 -5.82
C LYS A 148 3.36 8.50 -4.90
N ALA A 149 2.69 9.06 -3.89
CA ALA A 149 3.25 10.07 -2.97
C ALA A 149 3.91 9.47 -1.72
N ALA A 150 3.66 8.19 -1.37
CA ALA A 150 4.16 7.62 -0.12
C ALA A 150 5.69 7.39 -0.08
N ARG A 151 6.33 7.33 -1.25
CA ARG A 151 7.80 7.12 -1.38
C ARG A 151 8.56 8.33 -1.92
N ALA A 152 7.87 9.35 -2.41
CA ALA A 152 8.49 10.53 -3.00
C ALA A 152 8.55 11.69 -1.99
N LYS A 153 9.56 12.56 -2.08
CA LYS A 153 9.65 13.77 -1.25
C LYS A 153 8.67 14.83 -1.77
N ALA A 154 7.43 14.76 -1.29
CA ALA A 154 6.38 15.73 -1.54
C ALA A 154 6.55 17.00 -0.69
N GLY A 155 5.89 18.09 -1.07
CA GLY A 155 5.81 19.33 -0.29
C GLY A 155 5.78 20.59 -1.13
N ILE A 156 5.66 21.72 -0.43
CA ILE A 156 5.75 23.08 -1.01
C ILE A 156 7.21 23.40 -1.29
N ARG A 157 7.45 24.15 -2.37
CA ARG A 157 8.76 24.68 -2.77
C ARG A 157 8.64 26.19 -2.98
N PRO A 158 9.01 27.00 -1.96
CA PRO A 158 8.85 28.45 -2.01
C PRO A 158 9.58 29.13 -3.16
N ASP A 159 10.64 28.51 -3.69
CA ASP A 159 11.38 28.98 -4.86
C ASP A 159 10.61 28.87 -6.18
N ILE A 160 9.54 28.06 -6.21
CA ILE A 160 8.67 27.89 -7.38
C ILE A 160 7.36 28.65 -7.16
N ASP A 161 6.62 28.27 -6.13
CA ASP A 161 5.39 28.94 -5.71
C ASP A 161 5.09 28.54 -4.24
N PRO A 162 4.96 29.50 -3.30
CA PRO A 162 4.70 29.22 -1.90
C PRO A 162 3.32 28.58 -1.62
N ASN A 163 2.40 28.62 -2.57
CA ASN A 163 1.06 28.05 -2.45
C ASN A 163 0.91 26.70 -3.17
N LEU A 164 1.90 26.30 -3.98
CA LEU A 164 1.82 25.09 -4.78
C LEU A 164 2.46 23.90 -4.07
N TYR A 165 1.72 22.80 -3.99
CA TYR A 165 2.18 21.56 -3.35
C TYR A 165 2.50 20.50 -4.41
N PHE A 166 3.77 20.10 -4.50
CA PHE A 166 4.22 19.03 -5.40
C PHE A 166 4.21 17.66 -4.72
N PHE A 167 3.99 16.60 -5.49
CA PHE A 167 3.94 15.21 -4.99
C PHE A 167 5.25 14.46 -5.15
N SER A 168 6.19 15.02 -5.91
CA SER A 168 7.53 14.48 -6.04
C SER A 168 8.59 15.56 -6.31
N ARG A 169 9.86 15.22 -6.05
CA ARG A 169 11.02 16.07 -6.43
C ARG A 169 11.09 16.28 -7.94
N TRP A 170 10.70 15.27 -8.72
CA TRP A 170 10.77 15.33 -10.18
C TRP A 170 9.76 16.33 -10.74
N GLU A 171 8.56 16.39 -10.17
CA GLU A 171 7.59 17.44 -10.51
C GLU A 171 8.12 18.84 -10.17
N ALA A 172 8.68 19.03 -8.97
CA ALA A 172 9.25 20.32 -8.59
C ALA A 172 10.42 20.73 -9.51
N ASN A 173 11.34 19.81 -9.80
CA ASN A 173 12.44 20.08 -10.73
C ASN A 173 11.97 20.35 -12.15
N PHE A 174 10.93 19.66 -12.62
CA PHE A 174 10.33 19.93 -13.92
C PHE A 174 9.72 21.33 -13.97
N ALA A 175 9.03 21.76 -12.92
CA ALA A 175 8.52 23.14 -12.82
C ALA A 175 9.65 24.18 -12.83
N ARG A 176 10.77 23.92 -12.11
CA ARG A 176 11.97 24.76 -12.18
C ARG A 176 12.54 24.84 -13.60
N LEU A 177 12.63 23.70 -14.27
CA LEU A 177 13.10 23.61 -15.65
C LEU A 177 12.23 24.41 -16.62
N MET A 178 10.90 24.24 -16.56
CA MET A 178 9.98 25.00 -17.40
C MET A 178 10.10 26.51 -17.13
N THR A 179 10.29 26.89 -15.87
CA THR A 179 10.52 28.29 -15.47
C THR A 179 11.84 28.84 -16.04
N LEU A 180 12.93 28.06 -15.97
CA LEU A 180 14.23 28.41 -16.59
C LEU A 180 14.09 28.60 -18.10
N LEU A 181 13.37 27.70 -18.77
CA LEU A 181 13.11 27.75 -20.21
C LEU A 181 12.06 28.80 -20.61
N LYS A 182 11.47 29.51 -19.64
CA LYS A 182 10.39 30.49 -19.84
C LYS A 182 9.15 29.91 -20.54
N ILE A 183 8.91 28.62 -20.40
CA ILE A 183 7.73 27.92 -20.93
C ILE A 183 6.62 28.01 -19.88
N LYS A 184 5.44 28.51 -20.26
CA LYS A 184 4.28 28.52 -19.35
C LYS A 184 3.82 27.10 -19.04
N TRP A 185 3.51 26.84 -17.78
CA TRP A 185 3.03 25.55 -17.30
C TRP A 185 1.90 25.73 -16.29
N ILE A 186 1.00 24.75 -16.24
CA ILE A 186 -0.09 24.66 -15.25
C ILE A 186 0.03 23.29 -14.58
N PHE A 187 0.16 23.28 -13.25
CA PHE A 187 0.24 22.04 -12.47
C PHE A 187 -1.15 21.47 -12.21
N GLN A 188 -1.31 20.15 -12.41
CA GLN A 188 -2.59 19.43 -12.27
C GLN A 188 -3.80 20.16 -12.87
N PRO A 189 -3.72 20.49 -14.17
CA PRO A 189 -4.64 21.43 -14.84
C PRO A 189 -6.09 20.93 -14.89
N LYS A 190 -6.28 19.62 -15.11
CA LYS A 190 -7.57 19.01 -15.42
C LYS A 190 -7.56 17.55 -15.02
N THR A 191 -8.69 17.10 -14.47
CA THR A 191 -8.92 15.68 -14.17
C THR A 191 -9.87 15.09 -15.20
N PHE A 192 -9.44 14.03 -15.85
CA PHE A 192 -10.17 13.29 -16.88
C PHE A 192 -10.84 12.05 -16.27
N GLN A 193 -12.02 11.72 -16.77
CA GLN A 193 -12.82 10.59 -16.30
C GLN A 193 -12.61 9.40 -17.23
N LEU A 194 -11.90 8.37 -16.75
CA LEU A 194 -11.77 7.09 -17.44
C LEU A 194 -12.94 6.16 -17.07
N LYS A 195 -13.05 4.98 -17.67
CA LYS A 195 -14.18 4.04 -17.49
C LYS A 195 -14.32 3.61 -16.03
N LYS A 196 -13.20 3.39 -15.33
CA LYS A 196 -13.18 2.91 -13.93
C LYS A 196 -12.48 3.85 -12.95
N GLN A 197 -11.77 4.87 -13.46
CA GLN A 197 -10.81 5.63 -12.67
C GLN A 197 -10.76 7.08 -13.14
N LYS A 198 -10.09 7.94 -12.36
CA LYS A 198 -9.79 9.32 -12.77
C LYS A 198 -8.30 9.43 -13.14
N TYR A 199 -8.02 10.27 -14.13
CA TYR A 199 -6.67 10.53 -14.61
C TYR A 199 -6.39 12.03 -14.56
N THR A 200 -5.39 12.45 -13.81
CA THR A 200 -4.95 13.85 -13.71
C THR A 200 -3.49 13.87 -14.14
N PRO A 201 -3.16 14.41 -15.34
CA PRO A 201 -1.79 14.64 -15.74
C PRO A 201 -1.07 15.57 -14.77
N ASP A 202 0.24 15.40 -14.64
CA ASP A 202 1.04 16.20 -13.70
C ASP A 202 1.13 17.69 -14.14
N PHE A 203 1.32 17.98 -15.44
CA PHE A 203 1.37 19.35 -15.98
C PHE A 203 0.61 19.50 -17.30
N TYR A 204 0.30 20.75 -17.67
CA TYR A 204 -0.08 21.16 -19.02
C TYR A 204 0.74 22.36 -19.46
N LEU A 205 1.19 22.33 -20.72
CA LEU A 205 1.95 23.39 -21.37
C LEU A 205 1.04 24.08 -22.39
N PRO A 206 0.45 25.25 -22.07
CA PRO A 206 -0.53 25.91 -22.93
C PRO A 206 0.00 26.25 -24.32
N GLU A 207 1.28 26.61 -24.41
CA GLU A 207 1.95 26.99 -25.66
C GLU A 207 2.07 25.82 -26.64
N HIS A 208 2.11 24.58 -26.13
CA HIS A 208 2.27 23.38 -26.93
C HIS A 208 1.01 22.51 -26.98
N ASN A 209 -0.08 22.97 -26.34
CA ASN A 209 -1.33 22.24 -26.15
C ASN A 209 -1.06 20.77 -25.74
N SER A 210 -0.22 20.57 -24.74
CA SER A 210 0.25 19.24 -24.36
C SER A 210 0.23 19.03 -22.84
N PHE A 211 -0.26 17.86 -22.45
CA PHE A 211 -0.17 17.35 -21.09
C PHE A 211 1.14 16.60 -20.91
N ILE A 212 1.76 16.79 -19.74
CA ILE A 212 2.98 16.09 -19.34
C ILE A 212 2.66 15.23 -18.12
N GLU A 213 3.08 13.98 -18.15
CA GLU A 213 3.03 13.06 -17.01
C GLU A 213 4.44 12.54 -16.73
N ILE A 214 4.89 12.66 -15.48
CA ILE A 214 6.24 12.30 -15.07
C ILE A 214 6.18 10.98 -14.28
N LYS A 215 6.95 9.98 -14.72
CA LYS A 215 6.96 8.65 -14.08
C LYS A 215 8.35 8.07 -13.98
N ASN A 216 8.68 7.58 -12.79
CA ASN A 216 9.88 6.77 -12.57
C ASN A 216 9.75 5.36 -13.17
N PHE A 217 8.56 4.74 -13.12
CA PHE A 217 8.34 3.40 -13.68
C PHE A 217 6.92 3.26 -14.23
N LEU A 218 6.80 2.57 -15.36
CA LEU A 218 5.55 2.37 -16.10
C LEU A 218 4.98 0.96 -15.83
N ALA A 219 4.46 0.75 -14.63
CA ALA A 219 3.83 -0.52 -14.25
C ALA A 219 2.55 -0.80 -15.06
N GLU A 220 2.10 -2.06 -15.09
CA GLU A 220 0.90 -2.50 -15.83
C GLU A 220 -0.34 -1.63 -15.55
N TYR A 221 -0.53 -1.22 -14.29
CA TYR A 221 -1.61 -0.32 -13.90
C TYR A 221 -1.51 1.07 -14.55
N SER A 222 -0.29 1.63 -14.65
CA SER A 222 -0.06 2.93 -15.30
C SER A 222 -0.20 2.82 -16.82
N LEU A 223 0.28 1.72 -17.41
CA LEU A 223 0.10 1.43 -18.84
C LEU A 223 -1.37 1.37 -19.23
N LYS A 224 -2.20 0.65 -18.46
CA LYS A 224 -3.65 0.55 -18.72
C LYS A 224 -4.32 1.93 -18.70
N ARG A 225 -3.97 2.75 -17.70
CA ARG A 225 -4.49 4.13 -17.59
C ARG A 225 -4.05 5.03 -18.74
N ASP A 226 -2.79 4.97 -19.15
CA ASP A 226 -2.28 5.76 -20.28
C ASP A 226 -2.96 5.35 -21.59
N LYS A 227 -3.07 4.04 -21.86
CA LYS A 227 -3.80 3.53 -23.03
C LYS A 227 -5.25 3.98 -23.03
N GLU A 228 -5.95 3.79 -21.91
CA GLU A 228 -7.35 4.18 -21.77
C GLU A 228 -7.55 5.69 -21.91
N PHE A 229 -6.60 6.51 -21.43
CA PHE A 229 -6.61 7.95 -21.64
C PHE A 229 -6.48 8.30 -23.12
N ARG A 230 -5.50 7.72 -23.82
CA ARG A 230 -5.28 7.97 -25.26
C ARG A 230 -6.43 7.47 -26.13
N GLU A 231 -7.11 6.40 -25.71
CA GLU A 231 -8.31 5.88 -26.38
C GLU A 231 -9.52 6.81 -26.21
N LEU A 232 -9.75 7.32 -25.00
CA LEU A 232 -10.94 8.16 -24.70
C LEU A 232 -10.75 9.63 -25.08
N TYR A 233 -9.51 10.11 -25.09
CA TYR A 233 -9.15 11.50 -25.30
C TYR A 233 -8.06 11.61 -26.38
N SER A 234 -8.35 11.10 -27.58
CA SER A 234 -7.40 11.06 -28.70
C SER A 234 -6.89 12.43 -29.16
N GLU A 235 -7.72 13.46 -28.99
CA GLU A 235 -7.38 14.85 -29.34
C GLU A 235 -6.37 15.48 -28.35
N GLU A 236 -6.27 14.94 -27.13
CA GLU A 236 -5.44 15.50 -26.08
C GLU A 236 -4.01 14.92 -26.18
N LYS A 237 -3.02 15.77 -26.41
CA LYS A 237 -1.61 15.35 -26.54
C LYS A 237 -1.00 15.07 -25.16
N LEU A 238 -0.78 13.79 -24.83
CA LEU A 238 -0.09 13.38 -23.61
C LEU A 238 1.34 12.92 -23.88
N ILE A 239 2.32 13.59 -23.27
CA ILE A 239 3.75 13.26 -23.29
C ILE A 239 4.14 12.63 -21.96
N LEU A 240 4.74 11.43 -22.02
CA LEU A 240 5.28 10.75 -20.84
C LEU A 240 6.77 11.08 -20.72
N ILE A 241 7.19 11.59 -19.56
CA ILE A 241 8.61 11.70 -19.20
C ILE A 241 8.93 10.53 -18.28
N LEU A 242 9.65 9.55 -18.83
CA LEU A 242 10.09 8.38 -18.07
C LEU A 242 11.41 8.66 -17.35
N LYS A 243 11.86 7.71 -16.53
CA LYS A 243 13.12 7.82 -15.78
C LYS A 243 14.31 8.19 -16.66
N GLU A 244 14.46 7.53 -17.81
CA GLU A 244 15.59 7.76 -18.71
C GLU A 244 15.59 9.18 -19.26
N ASP A 245 14.43 9.67 -19.71
CA ASP A 245 14.28 11.03 -20.22
C ASP A 245 14.48 12.06 -19.10
N TYR A 246 13.93 11.81 -17.92
CA TYR A 246 14.12 12.68 -16.76
C TYR A 246 15.60 12.77 -16.37
N LEU A 247 16.35 11.67 -16.39
CA LEU A 247 17.77 11.68 -16.07
C LEU A 247 18.60 12.46 -17.10
N LYS A 248 18.25 12.39 -18.39
CA LYS A 248 18.87 13.23 -19.43
C LYS A 248 18.61 14.71 -19.16
N LEU A 249 17.37 15.08 -18.82
CA LEU A 249 17.03 16.45 -18.44
C LEU A 249 17.82 16.90 -17.20
N GLN A 250 17.96 16.02 -16.20
CA GLN A 250 18.76 16.30 -15.01
C GLN A 250 20.23 16.55 -15.36
N GLU A 251 20.85 15.67 -16.15
CA GLU A 251 22.24 15.81 -16.56
C GLU A 251 22.48 17.13 -17.29
N GLN A 252 21.57 17.51 -18.18
CA GLN A 252 21.70 18.72 -18.99
C GLN A 252 21.44 20.02 -18.21
N PHE A 253 20.45 20.04 -17.31
CA PHE A 253 19.94 21.29 -16.74
C PHE A 253 20.19 21.47 -15.24
N SER A 254 20.52 20.42 -14.49
CA SER A 254 20.63 20.53 -13.02
C SER A 254 21.68 21.54 -12.56
N SER A 255 22.78 21.70 -13.31
CA SER A 255 23.83 22.69 -13.01
C SER A 255 23.38 24.15 -13.21
N HIS A 256 22.32 24.37 -13.99
CA HIS A 256 21.78 25.71 -14.29
C HIS A 256 20.64 26.12 -13.35
N ILE A 257 20.25 25.23 -12.41
CA ILE A 257 19.10 25.43 -11.52
C ILE A 257 19.58 25.28 -10.08
N GLU A 258 19.70 26.42 -9.37
CA GLU A 258 20.28 26.49 -8.02
C GLU A 258 19.63 25.52 -7.02
N ASN A 259 18.31 25.40 -7.05
CA ASN A 259 17.54 24.57 -6.11
C ASN A 259 17.18 23.19 -6.68
N TRP A 260 17.95 22.64 -7.62
CA TRP A 260 17.68 21.32 -8.17
C TRP A 260 17.80 20.21 -7.11
N GLU A 261 16.76 19.41 -6.95
CA GLU A 261 16.74 18.33 -5.96
C GLU A 261 17.22 17.00 -6.55
N PHE A 262 18.39 16.53 -6.12
CA PHE A 262 18.90 15.21 -6.49
C PHE A 262 18.21 14.07 -5.73
N SER A 263 18.27 12.88 -6.33
CA SER A 263 17.62 11.64 -5.85
C SER A 263 18.28 11.06 -4.61
#